data_AF-A0AAV6PV16-F1
#
_entry.id   AF-A0AAV6PV16-F1
#
_cell.length_a   1.000
_cell.length_b   1.000
_cell.length_c   1.000
_cell.angle_alpha   90.00
_cell.angle_beta   90.00
_cell.angle_gamma   90.00
#
_symmetry.space_group_name_H-M   'P 1'
#
loop_
_entity.id
_entity.type
_entity.pdbx_description
1 polymer ?
#
loop_
_entity_poly.entity_id
_entity_poly.type
_entity_poly.pdbx_seq_one_letter_code
_entity_poly.pdbx_strand_id
1 'polypeptide(L)'
;MSDPTEATKEMAEYRNAKKYQRACPPAVLLFTEEERHPPEQKDAPETMVYAADEVQLGVENTLICFVNHFYPPFIEVTWTKNGQTVTEGVSLGRYYPNNELTFHQLSTLTFTPDVGDIYSCTVEHLSLERPDTKFWEPDFSHQSHGPDILCWLGLTFAFLGVAAGTFLFVKGHHVRG
;
A
#
# COMPACT_ATOMS: atom_id res chain seq x y z
N MET A 1 -17.48 -29.41 9.01
CA MET A 1 -18.44 -29.95 8.02
C MET A 1 -18.78 -28.80 7.08
N SER A 2 -18.27 -28.80 5.86
CA SER A 2 -18.60 -27.77 4.86
C SER A 2 -20.07 -27.91 4.44
N ASP A 3 -20.77 -26.79 4.22
CA ASP A 3 -22.16 -26.75 3.76
C ASP A 3 -22.24 -27.32 2.33
N PRO A 4 -22.97 -28.42 2.08
CA PRO A 4 -23.14 -28.99 0.75
C PRO A 4 -23.69 -28.01 -0.28
N THR A 5 -24.51 -27.04 0.16
CA THR A 5 -25.13 -26.03 -0.70
C THR A 5 -24.06 -25.07 -1.25
N GLU A 6 -23.09 -24.71 -0.43
CA GLU A 6 -22.01 -23.80 -0.81
C GLU A 6 -21.07 -24.43 -1.84
N ALA A 7 -20.73 -25.71 -1.65
CA ALA A 7 -19.96 -26.48 -2.63
C ALA A 7 -20.66 -26.57 -4.00
N THR A 8 -22.00 -26.71 -4.02
CA THR A 8 -22.73 -26.76 -5.29
C THR A 8 -22.79 -25.41 -6.02
N LYS A 9 -22.81 -24.29 -5.29
CA LYS A 9 -22.73 -22.94 -5.89
C LYS A 9 -21.37 -22.70 -6.52
N GLU A 10 -20.29 -23.01 -5.80
CA GLU A 10 -18.91 -22.85 -6.30
C GLU A 10 -18.69 -23.66 -7.59
N MET A 11 -19.22 -24.89 -7.65
CA MET A 11 -19.17 -25.71 -8.87
C MET A 11 -19.97 -25.12 -10.03
N ALA A 12 -21.10 -24.46 -9.77
CA ALA A 12 -21.91 -23.82 -10.80
C ALA A 12 -21.22 -22.55 -11.33
N GLU A 13 -20.67 -21.72 -10.45
CA GLU A 13 -19.90 -20.52 -10.79
C GLU A 13 -18.68 -20.86 -11.64
N TYR A 14 -17.89 -21.86 -11.22
CA TYR A 14 -16.75 -22.35 -11.97
C TYR A 14 -17.12 -22.82 -13.39
N ARG A 15 -18.24 -23.53 -13.52
CA ARG A 15 -18.74 -24.00 -14.82
C ARG A 15 -19.14 -22.83 -15.72
N ASN A 16 -19.81 -21.83 -15.16
CA ASN A 16 -20.16 -20.61 -15.89
C ASN A 16 -18.91 -19.85 -16.34
N ALA A 17 -17.92 -19.67 -15.46
CA ALA A 17 -16.66 -19.02 -15.79
C ALA A 17 -15.94 -19.73 -16.96
N LYS A 18 -15.86 -21.07 -16.92
CA LYS A 18 -15.29 -21.86 -18.03
C LYS A 18 -16.07 -21.71 -19.34
N LYS A 19 -17.40 -21.62 -19.27
CA LYS A 19 -18.24 -21.39 -20.46
C LYS A 19 -17.93 -20.03 -21.08
N TYR A 20 -17.87 -18.97 -20.27
CA TYR A 20 -17.54 -17.62 -20.75
C TYR A 20 -16.11 -17.51 -21.26
N GLN A 21 -15.14 -18.15 -20.61
CA GLN A 21 -13.76 -18.18 -21.08
C GLN A 21 -13.64 -18.76 -22.50
N ARG A 22 -14.45 -19.75 -22.84
CA ARG A 22 -14.49 -20.34 -24.20
C ARG A 22 -15.26 -19.49 -25.20
N ALA A 23 -16.32 -18.82 -24.75
CA ALA A 23 -17.18 -18.00 -25.60
C ALA A 23 -16.64 -16.59 -25.86
N CYS A 24 -15.77 -16.07 -24.99
CA CYS A 24 -15.29 -14.69 -25.06
C CYS A 24 -14.46 -14.41 -26.33
N PRO A 25 -13.41 -15.19 -26.68
CA PRO A 25 -12.63 -14.90 -27.90
C PRO A 25 -13.45 -14.82 -29.20
N PRO A 26 -14.34 -15.79 -29.53
CA PRO A 26 -15.14 -15.67 -30.74
C PRO A 26 -16.18 -14.56 -30.66
N ALA A 27 -16.72 -14.25 -29.47
CA ALA A 27 -17.65 -13.14 -29.31
C ALA A 27 -16.96 -11.79 -29.55
N VAL A 28 -15.77 -11.58 -28.97
CA VAL A 28 -14.97 -10.36 -29.19
C VAL A 28 -14.68 -10.17 -30.68
N LEU A 29 -14.26 -11.22 -31.39
CA LEU A 29 -14.02 -11.16 -32.84
C LEU A 29 -15.25 -10.70 -33.64
N LEU A 30 -16.44 -11.23 -33.31
CA LEU A 30 -17.68 -10.84 -33.96
C LEU A 30 -18.03 -9.37 -33.71
N PHE A 31 -17.95 -8.92 -32.44
CA PHE A 31 -18.25 -7.53 -32.09
C PHE A 31 -17.25 -6.55 -32.71
N THR A 32 -15.96 -6.89 -32.73
CA THR A 32 -14.94 -6.04 -33.38
C THR A 32 -15.16 -5.90 -34.88
N GLU A 33 -15.60 -6.97 -35.56
CA GLU A 33 -15.90 -6.91 -37.00
C GLU A 33 -17.13 -6.04 -37.27
N GLU A 34 -18.20 -6.21 -36.48
CA GLU A 34 -19.44 -5.43 -36.57
C GLU A 34 -19.19 -3.93 -36.38
N GLU A 35 -18.34 -3.56 -35.41
CA GLU A 35 -17.96 -2.18 -35.12
C GLU A 35 -16.86 -1.63 -36.06
N ARG A 36 -16.41 -2.40 -37.05
CA ARG A 36 -15.35 -2.04 -38.01
C ARG A 36 -14.01 -1.73 -37.33
N HIS A 37 -13.60 -2.57 -36.39
CA HIS A 37 -12.30 -2.53 -35.73
C HIS A 37 -12.03 -1.19 -35.05
N PRO A 38 -12.84 -0.82 -34.03
CA PRO A 38 -12.57 0.39 -33.26
C PRO A 38 -11.18 0.31 -32.63
N PRO A 39 -10.50 1.46 -32.42
CA PRO A 39 -9.24 1.46 -31.69
C PRO A 39 -9.47 0.96 -30.26
N GLU A 40 -8.54 0.17 -29.75
CA GLU A 40 -8.58 -0.29 -28.36
C GLU A 40 -8.48 0.90 -27.41
N GLN A 41 -9.39 0.96 -26.43
CA GLN A 41 -9.34 1.95 -25.35
C GLN A 41 -8.06 1.77 -24.53
N LYS A 42 -7.52 2.88 -24.03
CA LYS A 42 -6.28 2.89 -23.26
C LYS A 42 -6.42 3.84 -22.09
N ASP A 43 -6.42 3.30 -20.88
CA ASP A 43 -6.53 4.07 -19.65
C ASP A 43 -5.22 3.97 -18.86
N ALA A 44 -4.70 5.12 -18.44
CA ALA A 44 -3.41 5.19 -17.76
C ALA A 44 -3.50 4.76 -16.30
N PRO A 45 -2.51 3.99 -15.80
CA PRO A 45 -2.50 3.57 -14.41
C PRO A 45 -2.30 4.75 -13.46
N GLU A 46 -2.92 4.65 -12.30
CA GLU A 46 -2.57 5.42 -11.12
C GLU A 46 -1.80 4.51 -10.16
N THR A 47 -0.59 4.95 -9.79
CA THR A 47 0.33 4.15 -8.97
C THR A 47 0.53 4.79 -7.59
N MET A 48 0.45 3.96 -6.55
CA MET A 48 0.75 4.33 -5.16
C MET A 48 1.69 3.32 -4.53
N VAL A 49 2.64 3.78 -3.71
CA VAL A 49 3.58 2.93 -2.97
C VAL A 49 3.47 3.20 -1.47
N TYR A 50 3.32 2.16 -0.67
CA TYR A 50 3.21 2.23 0.78
C TYR A 50 3.70 0.94 1.45
N ALA A 51 4.09 1.03 2.73
CA ALA A 51 4.41 -0.13 3.54
C ALA A 51 3.13 -0.80 4.06
N ALA A 52 3.15 -2.13 4.19
CA ALA A 52 2.04 -2.92 4.71
C ALA A 52 1.80 -2.62 6.21
N ASP A 53 2.89 -2.50 6.97
CA ASP A 53 2.88 -2.25 8.40
C ASP A 53 3.71 -1.01 8.76
N GLU A 54 3.62 -0.56 10.02
CA GLU A 54 4.46 0.52 10.55
C GLU A 54 5.95 0.18 10.38
N VAL A 55 6.71 1.14 9.84
CA VAL A 55 8.11 0.93 9.49
C VAL A 55 8.97 0.95 10.74
N GLN A 56 9.76 -0.12 10.95
CA GLN A 56 10.73 -0.19 12.04
C GLN A 56 12.11 -0.57 11.51
N LEU A 57 13.14 0.14 11.98
CA LEU A 57 14.51 -0.09 11.56
C LEU A 57 14.96 -1.53 11.87
N GLY A 58 15.48 -2.24 10.87
CA GLY A 58 15.97 -3.60 11.03
C GLY A 58 14.89 -4.70 11.18
N VAL A 59 13.60 -4.35 11.11
CA VAL A 59 12.49 -5.31 11.16
C VAL A 59 11.93 -5.50 9.75
N GLU A 60 11.81 -6.76 9.31
CA GLU A 60 11.24 -7.08 8.00
C GLU A 60 9.82 -6.53 7.83
N ASN A 61 9.52 -5.99 6.66
CA ASN A 61 8.21 -5.45 6.27
C ASN A 61 8.00 -5.72 4.76
N THR A 62 6.85 -5.32 4.22
CA THR A 62 6.49 -5.47 2.81
C THR A 62 6.10 -4.11 2.23
N LEU A 63 6.75 -3.70 1.15
CA LEU A 63 6.27 -2.60 0.31
C LEU A 63 5.22 -3.11 -0.67
N ILE A 64 4.18 -2.31 -0.87
CA ILE A 64 3.08 -2.57 -1.79
C ILE A 64 3.07 -1.45 -2.83
N CYS A 65 3.14 -1.83 -4.10
CA CYS A 65 2.86 -0.97 -5.23
C CYS A 65 1.46 -1.32 -5.76
N PHE A 66 0.51 -0.44 -5.47
CA PHE A 66 -0.86 -0.56 -5.93
C PHE A 66 -1.01 0.21 -7.24
N VAL A 67 -1.34 -0.53 -8.30
CA VAL A 67 -1.56 0.01 -9.66
C VAL A 67 -3.05 -0.12 -9.96
N ASN A 68 -3.73 0.99 -10.26
CA ASN A 68 -5.19 1.03 -10.44
C ASN A 68 -5.59 1.79 -11.71
N HIS A 69 -6.85 1.68 -12.10
CA HIS A 69 -7.48 2.43 -13.19
C HIS A 69 -6.86 2.22 -14.58
N PHE A 70 -6.15 1.11 -14.80
CA PHE A 70 -5.50 0.83 -16.09
C PHE A 70 -6.33 -0.09 -16.98
N TYR A 71 -6.22 0.09 -18.28
CA TYR A 71 -6.76 -0.79 -19.30
C TYR A 71 -5.92 -0.65 -20.57
N PRO A 72 -5.57 -1.74 -21.29
CA PRO A 72 -5.88 -3.16 -21.05
C PRO A 72 -5.14 -3.80 -19.85
N PRO A 73 -5.41 -5.05 -19.45
CA PRO A 73 -4.95 -5.62 -18.17
C PRO A 73 -3.46 -6.03 -18.12
N PHE A 74 -2.66 -5.71 -19.14
CA PHE A 74 -1.23 -6.08 -19.18
C PHE A 74 -0.36 -4.91 -18.74
N ILE A 75 0.36 -5.10 -17.63
CA ILE A 75 1.38 -4.17 -17.11
C ILE A 75 2.68 -4.93 -16.80
N GLU A 76 3.80 -4.20 -16.83
CA GLU A 76 5.06 -4.67 -16.24
C GLU A 76 5.40 -3.82 -15.03
N VAL A 77 5.90 -4.45 -13.96
CA VAL A 77 6.24 -3.77 -12.71
C VAL A 77 7.66 -4.15 -12.30
N THR A 78 8.52 -3.15 -12.14
CA THR A 78 9.92 -3.32 -11.72
C THR A 78 10.18 -2.58 -10.42
N TRP A 79 10.88 -3.23 -9.49
CA TRP A 79 11.33 -2.62 -8.25
C TRP A 79 12.81 -2.26 -8.30
N THR A 80 13.17 -1.14 -7.68
CA THR A 80 14.58 -0.82 -7.40
C THR A 80 14.80 -0.46 -5.94
N LYS A 81 16.01 -0.73 -5.45
CA LYS A 81 16.56 -0.23 -4.19
C LYS A 81 17.83 0.55 -4.50
N ASN A 82 17.87 1.82 -4.13
CA ASN A 82 19.02 2.71 -4.37
C ASN A 82 19.46 2.74 -5.85
N GLY A 83 18.48 2.70 -6.76
CA GLY A 83 18.69 2.69 -8.21
C GLY A 83 19.10 1.34 -8.81
N GLN A 84 19.23 0.28 -8.00
CA GLN A 84 19.53 -1.07 -8.46
C GLN A 84 18.28 -1.93 -8.49
N THR A 85 18.04 -2.63 -9.59
CA THR A 85 16.89 -3.54 -9.73
C THR A 85 16.94 -4.65 -8.68
N VAL A 86 15.82 -4.88 -8.00
CA VAL A 86 15.64 -5.98 -7.04
C VAL A 86 14.55 -6.92 -7.55
N THR A 87 14.79 -8.22 -7.38
CA THR A 87 13.86 -9.28 -7.81
C THR A 87 13.58 -10.29 -6.69
N GLU A 88 14.48 -10.40 -5.72
CA GLU A 88 14.25 -11.19 -4.51
C GLU A 88 13.15 -10.55 -3.65
N GLY A 89 12.23 -11.37 -3.13
CA GLY A 89 11.08 -10.88 -2.37
C GLY A 89 10.03 -10.14 -3.19
N VAL A 90 10.20 -10.02 -4.52
CA VAL A 90 9.21 -9.39 -5.40
C VAL A 90 8.12 -10.37 -5.79
N SER A 91 6.86 -9.93 -5.71
CA SER A 91 5.73 -10.65 -6.28
C SER A 91 4.83 -9.72 -7.08
N LEU A 92 4.15 -10.26 -8.09
CA LEU A 92 3.11 -9.56 -8.84
C LEU A 92 1.84 -10.42 -8.78
N GLY A 93 0.78 -9.88 -8.19
CA GLY A 93 -0.51 -10.55 -8.09
C GLY A 93 -1.22 -10.63 -9.44
N ARG A 94 -2.36 -11.31 -9.49
CA ARG A 94 -3.28 -11.21 -10.64
C ARG A 94 -3.94 -9.84 -10.69
N TYR A 95 -4.32 -9.39 -11.88
CA TYR A 95 -5.21 -8.24 -12.01
C TYR A 95 -6.64 -8.60 -11.62
N TYR A 96 -7.40 -7.61 -11.18
CA TYR A 96 -8.82 -7.69 -10.84
C TYR A 96 -9.60 -6.58 -11.55
N PRO A 97 -10.81 -6.86 -12.07
CA PRO A 97 -11.62 -5.85 -12.71
C PRO A 97 -12.20 -4.87 -11.69
N ASN A 98 -12.27 -3.61 -12.07
CA ASN A 98 -13.02 -2.56 -11.40
C ASN A 98 -14.44 -2.45 -11.96
N ASN A 99 -15.31 -1.67 -11.31
CA ASN A 99 -16.68 -1.46 -11.78
C ASN A 99 -16.73 -0.61 -13.06
N GLU A 100 -15.72 0.22 -13.26
CA GLU A 100 -15.56 1.17 -14.36
C GLU A 100 -14.87 0.55 -15.59
N LEU A 101 -14.84 -0.78 -15.69
CA LEU A 101 -14.22 -1.56 -16.78
C LEU A 101 -12.69 -1.41 -16.90
N THR A 102 -12.03 -0.83 -15.89
CA THR A 102 -10.57 -0.82 -15.73
C THR A 102 -10.11 -1.97 -14.83
N PHE A 103 -8.81 -2.07 -14.59
CA PHE A 103 -8.20 -3.08 -13.73
C PHE A 103 -7.35 -2.47 -12.62
N HIS A 104 -7.15 -3.25 -11.56
CA HIS A 104 -6.13 -3.00 -10.55
C HIS A 104 -5.27 -4.25 -10.31
N GLN A 105 -4.03 -4.05 -9.89
CA GLN A 105 -3.06 -5.10 -9.61
C GLN A 105 -2.07 -4.64 -8.54
N LEU A 106 -1.60 -5.57 -7.71
CA LEU A 106 -0.64 -5.30 -6.65
C LEU A 106 0.68 -5.98 -6.96
N SER A 107 1.77 -5.25 -6.84
CA SER A 107 3.11 -5.83 -6.69
C SER A 107 3.62 -5.61 -5.28
N THR A 108 4.31 -6.59 -4.72
CA THR A 108 4.91 -6.51 -3.39
C THR A 108 6.41 -6.68 -3.45
N LEU A 109 7.12 -6.11 -2.48
CA LEU A 109 8.54 -6.31 -2.24
C LEU A 109 8.78 -6.52 -0.74
N THR A 110 9.27 -7.69 -0.34
CA THR A 110 9.77 -7.91 1.02
C THR A 110 11.08 -7.14 1.20
N PHE A 111 11.19 -6.38 2.30
CA PHE A 111 12.38 -5.59 2.59
C PHE A 111 12.61 -5.45 4.09
N THR A 112 13.86 -5.20 4.47
CA THR A 112 14.23 -4.75 5.81
C THR A 112 14.67 -3.28 5.71
N PRO A 113 13.94 -2.34 6.34
CA PRO A 113 14.25 -0.91 6.26
C PRO A 113 15.63 -0.60 6.87
N ASP A 114 16.42 0.20 6.14
CA ASP A 114 17.64 0.83 6.64
C ASP A 114 17.61 2.35 6.38
N VAL A 115 18.40 3.10 7.14
CA VAL A 115 18.47 4.56 7.04
C VAL A 115 19.08 4.97 5.71
N GLY A 116 18.34 5.79 4.96
CA GLY A 116 18.78 6.33 3.67
C GLY A 116 18.52 5.42 2.47
N ASP A 117 17.85 4.28 2.67
CA ASP A 117 17.36 3.48 1.57
C ASP A 117 16.23 4.19 0.82
N ILE A 118 16.30 4.18 -0.51
CA ILE A 118 15.27 4.68 -1.40
C ILE A 118 14.78 3.54 -2.28
N TYR A 119 13.48 3.27 -2.22
CA TYR A 119 12.83 2.26 -3.04
C TYR A 119 12.07 2.93 -4.18
N SER A 120 11.91 2.23 -5.31
CA SER A 120 10.98 2.66 -6.34
C SER A 120 10.21 1.50 -6.95
N CYS A 121 8.96 1.79 -7.33
CA CYS A 121 8.13 0.95 -8.19
C CYS A 121 7.98 1.66 -9.54
N THR A 122 8.36 0.99 -10.62
CA THR A 122 8.20 1.48 -11.99
C THR A 122 7.19 0.62 -12.71
N VAL A 123 6.15 1.26 -13.26
CA VAL A 123 5.08 0.62 -14.00
C VAL A 123 5.17 0.98 -15.48
N GLU A 124 5.20 -0.05 -16.32
CA GLU A 124 5.06 0.09 -17.77
C GLU A 124 3.66 -0.34 -18.21
N HIS A 125 3.04 0.49 -19.04
CA HIS A 125 1.72 0.24 -19.58
C HIS A 125 1.58 0.90 -20.95
N LEU A 126 0.84 0.28 -21.87
CA LEU A 126 0.75 0.70 -23.28
C LEU A 126 0.07 2.06 -23.50
N SER A 127 -0.58 2.61 -22.48
CA SER A 127 -1.18 3.94 -22.51
C SER A 127 -0.19 5.04 -22.09
N LEU A 128 0.96 4.68 -21.53
CA LEU A 128 1.96 5.61 -21.03
C LEU A 128 3.01 5.88 -22.10
N GLU A 129 3.35 7.16 -22.32
CA GLU A 129 4.48 7.53 -23.18
C GLU A 129 5.84 7.22 -22.53
N ARG A 130 5.88 7.19 -21.19
CA ARG A 130 7.05 6.89 -20.36
C ARG A 130 6.61 6.10 -19.13
N PRO A 131 7.44 5.20 -18.59
CA PRO A 131 7.11 4.46 -17.37
C PRO A 131 6.72 5.40 -16.21
N ASP A 132 5.73 5.00 -15.42
CA ASP A 132 5.35 5.71 -14.18
C ASP A 132 6.18 5.16 -13.02
N THR A 133 7.09 5.97 -12.50
CA THR A 133 7.95 5.59 -11.36
C THR A 133 7.51 6.35 -10.11
N LYS A 134 7.21 5.61 -9.04
CA LYS A 134 6.97 6.14 -7.70
C LYS A 134 8.13 5.77 -6.78
N PHE A 135 8.64 6.76 -6.07
CA PHE A 135 9.68 6.57 -5.06
C PHE A 135 9.04 6.48 -3.68
N TRP A 136 9.69 5.74 -2.79
CA TRP A 136 9.30 5.58 -1.41
C TRP A 136 10.54 5.52 -0.52
N GLU A 137 10.49 6.22 0.61
CA GLU A 137 11.56 6.29 1.60
C GLU A 137 11.00 5.89 2.96
N PRO A 138 11.74 5.10 3.77
CA PRO A 138 11.36 4.81 5.14
C PRO A 138 11.28 6.09 5.98
N ASP A 139 10.16 6.31 6.65
CA ASP A 139 10.03 7.37 7.67
C ASP A 139 10.18 6.78 9.07
N PHE A 140 11.25 7.15 9.76
CA PHE A 140 11.53 6.74 11.14
C PHE A 140 11.21 7.84 12.17
N SER A 141 10.63 8.98 11.75
CA SER A 141 10.39 10.14 12.62
C SER A 141 9.49 9.81 13.81
N HIS A 142 8.50 8.93 13.61
CA HIS A 142 7.59 8.45 14.65
C HIS A 142 8.26 7.61 15.75
N GLN A 143 9.44 7.05 15.49
CA GLN A 143 10.19 6.27 16.48
C GLN A 143 11.05 7.14 17.42
N SER A 144 11.08 8.45 17.18
CA SER A 144 11.82 9.39 18.01
C SER A 144 11.05 9.71 19.30
N HIS A 145 11.45 9.09 20.42
CA HIS A 145 10.92 9.37 21.76
C HIS A 145 11.35 10.73 22.36
N GLY A 146 12.05 11.57 21.60
CA GLY A 146 12.58 12.85 22.09
C GLY A 146 11.51 13.77 22.70
N PRO A 147 10.39 14.06 22.00
CA PRO A 147 9.31 14.89 22.52
C PRO A 147 8.62 14.30 23.76
N ASP A 148 8.44 12.97 23.78
CA ASP A 148 7.77 12.27 24.89
C ASP A 148 8.57 12.35 26.19
N ILE A 149 9.89 12.15 26.10
CA ILE A 149 10.80 12.25 27.25
C ILE A 149 10.81 13.68 27.82
N LEU A 150 10.83 14.69 26.95
CA LEU A 150 10.77 16.11 27.35
C LEU A 150 9.46 16.44 28.07
N CYS A 151 8.32 15.93 27.57
CA CYS A 151 7.02 16.10 28.21
C CYS A 151 6.96 15.47 29.61
N TRP A 152 7.49 14.25 29.78
CA TRP A 152 7.54 13.59 31.09
C TRP A 152 8.46 14.31 32.08
N LEU A 153 9.63 14.77 31.65
CA LEU A 153 10.49 15.59 32.50
C LEU A 153 9.78 16.89 32.90
N GLY A 154 9.12 17.57 31.97
CA GLY A 154 8.33 18.77 32.28
C GLY A 154 7.23 18.55 33.31
N LEU A 155 6.46 17.46 33.18
CA LEU A 155 5.40 17.07 34.11
C LEU A 155 5.94 16.81 35.53
N THR A 156 7.04 16.06 35.64
CA THR A 156 7.64 15.75 36.95
C THR A 156 8.15 17.01 37.67
N PHE A 157 8.80 17.93 36.95
CA PHE A 157 9.21 19.22 37.51
C PHE A 157 8.02 20.09 37.93
N ALA A 158 6.94 20.11 37.14
CA ALA A 158 5.73 20.84 37.49
C ALA A 158 5.10 20.34 38.80
N PHE A 159 4.97 19.01 38.96
CA PHE A 159 4.44 18.42 40.19
C PHE A 159 5.32 18.73 41.42
N LEU A 160 6.64 18.63 41.29
CA LEU A 160 7.57 19.00 42.37
C LEU A 160 7.45 20.48 42.74
N GLY A 161 7.31 21.35 41.75
CA GLY A 161 7.09 22.79 41.96
C GLY A 161 5.81 23.08 42.74
N VAL A 162 4.70 22.43 42.40
CA VAL A 162 3.43 22.57 43.12
C VAL A 162 3.52 22.05 44.55
N ALA A 163 4.15 20.90 44.77
CA ALA A 163 4.33 20.32 46.11
C ALA A 163 5.21 21.21 47.00
N ALA A 164 6.34 21.71 46.49
CA ALA A 164 7.21 22.62 47.22
C ALA A 164 6.52 23.96 47.52
N GLY A 165 5.81 24.52 46.54
CA GLY A 165 5.08 25.78 46.69
C GLY A 165 3.98 25.71 47.75
N THR A 166 3.18 24.63 47.73
CA THR A 166 2.13 24.40 48.75
C THR A 166 2.73 24.21 50.14
N PHE A 167 3.83 23.47 50.28
CA PHE A 167 4.53 23.31 51.56
C PHE A 167 5.03 24.64 52.13
N LEU A 168 5.69 25.46 51.30
CA LEU A 168 6.18 26.78 51.71
C LEU A 168 5.04 27.73 52.07
N PHE A 169 3.92 27.69 51.34
CA PHE A 169 2.75 28.50 51.63
C PHE A 169 2.11 28.14 52.98
N VAL A 170 1.89 26.85 53.25
CA VAL A 170 1.36 26.36 54.53
C VAL A 170 2.29 26.73 55.68
N LYS A 171 3.60 26.51 55.52
CA LYS A 171 4.59 26.84 56.55
C LYS A 171 4.70 28.34 56.80
N GLY A 172 4.62 29.16 55.74
CA GLY A 172 4.62 30.62 55.83
C GLY A 172 3.37 31.18 56.51
N HIS A 173 2.22 30.54 56.33
CA HIS A 173 0.98 30.89 57.03
C HIS A 173 1.03 30.55 58.52
N HIS A 174 1.72 29.46 58.90
CA HIS A 174 1.81 29.02 60.28
C HIS A 174 2.79 29.84 61.14
N VAL A 175 3.77 30.53 60.51
CA VAL A 175 4.77 31.36 61.21
C VAL A 175 4.27 32.81 61.43
N ARG A 176 3.15 33.21 60.81
CA ARG A 176 2.57 34.57 60.91
C ARG A 176 1.33 34.68 61.82
N GLY A 177 0.93 33.61 62.50
CA GLY A 177 -0.12 33.62 63.53
C GLY A 177 0.48 33.38 64.91
#